data_AF-A0A2M7MU79-F1
#
_entry.id   AF-A0A2M7MU79-F1
#
_cell.length_a   1.000
_cell.length_b   1.000
_cell.length_c   1.000
_cell.angle_alpha   90.00
_cell.angle_beta   90.00
_cell.angle_gamma   90.00
#
_symmetry.space_group_name_H-M   'P 1'
#
loop_
_entity.id
_entity.type
_entity.pdbx_description
1 polymer ?
#
loop_
_entity_poly.entity_id
_entity_poly.type
_entity_poly.pdbx_seq_one_letter_code
_entity_poly.pdbx_strand_id
1 'polypeptide(L)'
;MVHTHTAHDPVLDHSRRMTKEEALRQVRLAKSSHIRWRAYVQAMVAGLKIEEKRAPIHHKECDFGHWFYNDGFRAFGHWQIYQDVEYSHELLHAVYQLVFNACGNGEQARAAALAEQLVGISHSLLEAIALLEEEMQASSQELF
;
A
#
# COMPACT_ATOMS: atom_id res chain seq x y z
N MET A 1 -32.52 29.47 -31.31
CA MET A 1 -32.84 29.39 -29.88
C MET A 1 -32.14 28.15 -29.35
N VAL A 2 -30.90 28.30 -28.86
CA VAL A 2 -30.06 27.16 -28.45
C VAL A 2 -30.09 27.13 -26.93
N HIS A 3 -30.72 26.11 -26.36
CA HIS A 3 -30.66 25.85 -24.93
C HIS A 3 -29.36 25.08 -24.65
N THR A 4 -28.37 25.76 -24.08
CA THR A 4 -27.19 25.10 -23.51
C THR A 4 -27.54 24.61 -22.12
N HIS A 5 -27.55 23.29 -21.97
CA HIS A 5 -27.68 22.59 -20.70
C HIS A 5 -26.32 22.63 -20.00
N THR A 6 -26.19 23.43 -18.95
CA THR A 6 -24.99 23.44 -18.11
C THR A 6 -25.06 22.24 -17.17
N ALA A 7 -24.26 21.20 -17.45
CA ALA A 7 -24.03 20.12 -16.51
C ALA A 7 -23.34 20.69 -15.27
N HIS A 8 -23.95 20.46 -14.10
CA HIS A 8 -23.36 20.81 -12.81
C HIS A 8 -22.32 19.73 -12.46
N ASP A 9 -21.04 20.05 -12.55
CA ASP A 9 -19.98 19.21 -11.96
C ASP A 9 -20.17 19.18 -10.43
N PRO A 10 -20.17 18.00 -9.78
CA PRO A 10 -20.19 17.92 -8.33
C PRO A 10 -18.84 18.39 -7.81
N VAL A 11 -18.84 19.56 -7.16
CA VAL A 11 -17.71 20.06 -6.38
C VAL A 11 -17.30 18.98 -5.38
N LEU A 12 -16.06 18.51 -5.47
CA LEU A 12 -15.46 17.64 -4.46
C LEU A 12 -15.47 18.41 -3.13
N ASP A 13 -16.25 17.92 -2.17
CA ASP A 13 -16.29 18.48 -0.83
C ASP A 13 -14.97 18.19 -0.10
N HIS A 14 -14.06 19.17 -0.16
CA HIS A 14 -12.78 19.15 0.53
C HIS A 14 -12.92 19.30 2.07
N SER A 15 -14.14 19.36 2.64
CA SER A 15 -14.36 19.51 4.09
C SER A 15 -14.58 18.19 4.84
N ARG A 16 -14.59 17.03 4.18
CA ARG A 16 -14.77 15.75 4.90
C ARG A 16 -13.49 15.39 5.66
N ARG A 17 -13.58 15.43 6.99
CA ARG A 17 -12.60 14.83 7.90
C ARG A 17 -12.76 13.32 7.94
N MET A 18 -11.64 12.60 8.03
CA MET A 18 -11.59 11.14 8.15
C MET A 18 -11.74 10.75 9.63
N THR A 19 -12.56 9.74 9.94
CA THR A 19 -12.66 9.27 11.33
C THR A 19 -11.45 8.42 11.72
N LYS A 20 -11.17 8.33 13.03
CA LYS A 20 -10.16 7.40 13.56
C LYS A 20 -10.44 5.95 13.14
N GLU A 21 -11.71 5.54 13.12
CA GLU A 21 -12.11 4.20 12.67
C GLU A 21 -11.80 3.98 11.18
N GLU A 22 -12.07 4.99 10.33
CA GLU A 22 -11.74 4.94 8.90
C GLU A 22 -10.23 4.82 8.67
N ALA A 23 -9.42 5.59 9.42
CA ALA A 23 -7.96 5.52 9.36
C ALA A 23 -7.44 4.13 9.78
N LEU A 24 -7.91 3.62 10.92
CA LEU A 24 -7.54 2.29 11.42
C LEU A 24 -7.91 1.18 10.43
N ARG A 25 -9.07 1.31 9.77
CA ARG A 25 -9.49 0.35 8.74
C ARG A 25 -8.50 0.32 7.57
N GLN A 26 -8.00 1.46 7.10
CA GLN A 26 -7.03 1.52 6.00
C GLN A 26 -5.73 0.80 6.34
N VAL A 27 -5.18 1.07 7.54
CA VAL A 27 -3.95 0.45 8.06
C VAL A 27 -4.12 -1.07 8.21
N ARG A 28 -5.26 -1.54 8.73
CA ARG A 28 -5.57 -2.97 8.85
C ARG A 28 -5.74 -3.66 7.49
N LEU A 29 -6.39 -2.98 6.54
CA LEU A 29 -6.50 -3.48 5.17
C LEU A 29 -5.13 -3.62 4.50
N ALA A 30 -4.23 -2.66 4.71
CA ALA A 30 -2.86 -2.71 4.22
C ALA A 30 -2.09 -3.91 4.78
N LYS A 31 -2.13 -4.15 6.10
CA LYS A 31 -1.55 -5.35 6.74
C LYS A 31 -2.05 -6.63 6.07
N SER A 32 -3.37 -6.78 5.95
CA SER A 32 -3.97 -7.99 5.38
C SER A 32 -3.56 -8.20 3.91
N SER A 33 -3.43 -7.11 3.15
CA SER A 33 -3.06 -7.15 1.73
C SER A 33 -1.62 -7.55 1.54
N HIS A 34 -0.69 -7.01 2.34
CA HIS A 34 0.72 -7.39 2.28
C HIS A 34 0.96 -8.86 2.67
N ILE A 35 0.25 -9.38 3.68
CA ILE A 35 0.34 -10.80 4.05
C ILE A 35 -0.07 -11.70 2.89
N ARG A 36 -1.20 -11.40 2.22
CA ARG A 36 -1.64 -12.16 1.03
C ARG A 36 -0.62 -12.09 -0.09
N TRP A 37 -0.06 -10.90 -0.32
CA TRP A 37 0.88 -10.66 -1.38
C TRP A 37 2.20 -11.42 -1.21
N ARG A 38 2.70 -11.57 0.03
CA ARG A 38 3.85 -12.44 0.35
C ARG A 38 3.62 -13.88 -0.10
N ALA A 39 2.42 -14.43 0.13
CA ALA A 39 2.09 -15.78 -0.31
C ALA A 39 2.11 -15.90 -1.85
N TYR A 40 1.75 -14.84 -2.58
CA TYR A 40 1.80 -14.82 -4.03
C TYR A 40 3.23 -14.79 -4.57
N VAL A 41 4.12 -14.03 -3.93
CA VAL A 41 5.56 -14.02 -4.25
C VAL A 41 6.15 -15.41 -4.06
N GLN A 42 5.87 -16.07 -2.94
CA GLN A 42 6.33 -17.43 -2.68
C GLN A 42 5.81 -18.44 -3.71
N ALA A 43 4.53 -18.35 -4.07
CA ALA A 43 3.93 -19.18 -5.11
C ALA A 43 4.59 -18.95 -6.48
N MET A 44 4.85 -17.69 -6.84
CA MET A 44 5.48 -17.34 -8.12
C MET A 44 6.90 -17.90 -8.23
N VAL A 45 7.71 -17.75 -7.17
CA VAL A 45 9.07 -18.29 -7.10
C VAL A 45 9.07 -19.83 -7.15
N ALA A 46 8.04 -20.46 -6.58
CA ALA A 46 7.83 -21.91 -6.70
C ALA A 46 7.37 -22.36 -8.11
N GLY A 47 7.25 -21.44 -9.08
CA GLY A 47 6.84 -21.73 -10.45
C GLY A 47 5.33 -21.87 -10.64
N LEU A 48 4.51 -21.51 -9.64
CA LEU A 48 3.06 -21.53 -9.78
C LEU A 48 2.59 -20.34 -10.61
N LYS A 49 1.67 -20.60 -11.54
CA LYS A 49 1.01 -19.53 -12.30
C LYS A 49 0.15 -18.70 -11.37
N ILE A 50 0.44 -17.40 -11.34
CA ILE A 50 -0.35 -16.39 -10.64
C ILE A 50 -1.22 -15.62 -11.65
N GLU A 51 -2.39 -15.17 -11.19
CA GLU A 51 -3.30 -14.37 -12.00
C GLU A 51 -2.65 -13.03 -12.40
N GLU A 52 -2.92 -12.56 -13.63
CA GLU A 52 -2.34 -11.32 -14.19
C GLU A 52 -2.65 -10.08 -13.33
N LYS A 53 -3.81 -10.06 -12.66
CA LYS A 53 -4.19 -9.02 -11.69
C LYS A 53 -3.26 -8.91 -10.47
N ARG A 54 -2.31 -9.84 -10.33
CA ARG A 54 -1.29 -9.86 -9.28
C ARG A 54 0.06 -9.34 -9.79
N ALA A 55 0.13 -8.78 -11.00
CA ALA A 55 1.34 -8.10 -11.46
C ALA A 55 1.70 -6.94 -10.51
N PRO A 56 3.00 -6.59 -10.41
CA PRO A 56 3.42 -5.44 -9.63
C PRO A 56 2.79 -4.16 -10.18
N ILE A 57 2.36 -3.29 -9.27
CA ILE A 57 1.91 -1.93 -9.56
C ILE A 57 2.80 -0.94 -8.83
N HIS A 58 2.78 0.32 -9.25
CA HIS A 58 3.50 1.37 -8.54
C HIS A 58 2.95 1.51 -7.11
N HIS A 59 3.82 1.75 -6.12
CA HIS A 59 3.41 1.81 -4.71
C HIS A 59 2.37 2.91 -4.43
N LYS A 60 2.32 3.98 -5.23
CA LYS A 60 1.29 5.05 -5.13
C LYS A 60 -0.04 4.70 -5.79
N GLU A 61 -0.08 3.62 -6.56
CA GLU A 61 -1.25 3.16 -7.32
C GLU A 61 -1.95 1.97 -6.67
N CYS A 62 -1.42 1.44 -5.56
CA CYS A 62 -2.14 0.44 -4.77
C CYS A 62 -3.20 1.11 -3.88
N ASP A 63 -4.21 0.35 -3.44
CA ASP A 63 -5.28 0.90 -2.58
C ASP A 63 -4.72 1.60 -1.33
N PHE A 64 -3.68 1.01 -0.71
CA PHE A 64 -3.00 1.63 0.42
C PHE A 64 -2.26 2.90 0.01
N GLY A 65 -1.54 2.89 -1.12
CA GLY A 65 -0.84 4.05 -1.67
C GLY A 65 -1.77 5.20 -2.00
N HIS A 66 -2.93 4.93 -2.61
CA HIS A 66 -3.93 5.95 -2.88
C HIS A 66 -4.42 6.63 -1.61
N TRP A 67 -4.66 5.88 -0.53
CA TRP A 67 -4.98 6.50 0.75
C TRP A 67 -3.76 7.19 1.37
N PHE A 68 -2.60 6.54 1.35
CA PHE A 68 -1.38 6.96 2.03
C PHE A 68 -0.91 8.33 1.53
N TYR A 69 -0.84 8.53 0.22
CA TYR A 69 -0.40 9.79 -0.37
C TYR A 69 -1.48 10.87 -0.45
N ASN A 70 -2.71 10.59 0.02
CA ASN A 70 -3.82 11.54 0.03
C ASN A 70 -4.29 11.82 1.47
N ASP A 71 -5.40 11.22 1.88
CA ASP A 71 -6.03 11.50 3.17
C ASP A 71 -5.13 11.08 4.34
N GLY A 72 -4.40 9.97 4.17
CA GLY A 72 -3.42 9.52 5.15
C GLY A 72 -2.30 10.54 5.36
N PHE A 73 -1.69 11.05 4.29
CA PHE A 73 -0.63 12.05 4.37
C PHE A 73 -1.13 13.37 4.98
N ARG A 74 -2.33 13.82 4.60
CA ARG A 74 -2.95 15.02 5.19
C ARG A 74 -3.13 14.88 6.70
N ALA A 75 -3.57 13.71 7.16
CA ALA A 75 -3.82 13.42 8.57
C ALA A 75 -2.53 13.16 9.37
N PHE A 76 -1.59 12.40 8.81
CA PHE A 76 -0.52 11.74 9.58
C PHE A 76 0.88 11.97 9.01
N GLY A 77 1.05 12.68 7.88
CA GLY A 77 2.35 12.89 7.24
C GLY A 77 3.39 13.62 8.11
N HIS A 78 2.92 14.28 9.16
CA HIS A 78 3.75 14.92 10.18
C HIS A 78 4.28 13.96 11.26
N TRP A 79 3.83 12.70 11.29
CA TRP A 79 4.31 11.69 12.23
C TRP A 79 5.52 10.97 11.65
N GLN A 80 6.59 10.82 12.44
CA GLN A 80 7.80 10.13 12.01
C GLN A 80 7.51 8.69 11.58
N ILE A 81 6.69 7.97 12.36
CA ILE A 81 6.32 6.59 12.04
C ILE A 81 5.58 6.47 10.70
N TYR A 82 4.89 7.52 10.26
CA TYR A 82 4.25 7.55 8.95
C TYR A 82 5.28 7.57 7.82
N GLN A 83 6.34 8.36 7.96
CA GLN A 83 7.44 8.44 7.00
C GLN A 83 8.24 7.13 6.94
N ASP A 84 8.40 6.44 8.08
CA ASP A 84 9.08 5.14 8.15
C ASP A 84 8.29 4.05 7.36
N VAL A 85 6.95 4.13 7.35
CA VAL A 85 6.09 3.28 6.53
C VAL A 85 6.30 3.56 5.04
N GLU A 86 6.46 4.84 4.63
CA GLU A 86 6.65 5.22 3.22
C GLU A 86 7.87 4.52 2.60
N TYR A 87 9.02 4.62 3.28
CA TYR A 87 10.29 4.06 2.80
C TYR A 87 10.21 2.54 2.59
N SER A 88 9.68 1.82 3.60
CA SER A 88 9.57 0.36 3.53
C SER A 88 8.51 -0.08 2.49
N HIS A 89 7.45 0.70 2.30
CA HIS A 89 6.42 0.44 1.29
C HIS A 89 6.93 0.62 -0.14
N GLU A 90 7.66 1.70 -0.43
CA GLU A 90 8.27 1.93 -1.74
C GLU A 90 9.25 0.80 -2.09
N LEU A 91 10.15 0.49 -1.16
CA LEU A 91 11.16 -0.55 -1.36
C LEU A 91 10.52 -1.93 -1.61
N LEU A 92 9.43 -2.25 -0.90
CA LEU A 92 8.70 -3.50 -1.08
C LEU A 92 8.19 -3.66 -2.53
N HIS A 93 7.54 -2.63 -3.07
CA HIS A 93 7.03 -2.64 -4.44
C HIS A 93 8.15 -2.68 -5.48
N ALA A 94 9.26 -1.96 -5.24
CA ALA A 94 10.42 -2.00 -6.11
C ALA A 94 11.01 -3.41 -6.19
N VAL A 95 11.23 -4.08 -5.05
CA VAL A 95 11.73 -5.45 -5.02
C VAL A 95 10.72 -6.43 -5.62
N TYR A 96 9.41 -6.18 -5.47
CA TYR A 96 8.41 -7.01 -6.14
C TYR A 96 8.60 -7.06 -7.65
N GLN A 97 8.76 -5.88 -8.26
CA GLN A 97 8.95 -5.76 -9.69
C GLN A 97 10.17 -6.57 -10.15
N LEU A 98 11.24 -6.55 -9.36
CA LEU A 98 12.44 -7.33 -9.64
C LEU A 98 12.19 -8.84 -9.56
N VAL A 99 11.44 -9.31 -8.55
CA VAL A 99 11.06 -10.74 -8.43
C VAL A 99 10.22 -11.16 -9.64
N PHE A 100 9.20 -10.37 -9.98
CA PHE A 100 8.29 -10.67 -11.08
C PHE A 100 9.04 -10.77 -12.41
N ASN A 101 9.95 -9.83 -12.68
CA ASN A 101 10.78 -9.84 -13.89
C ASN A 101 11.74 -11.05 -13.91
N ALA A 102 12.38 -11.37 -12.78
CA ALA A 102 13.27 -12.52 -12.68
C ALA A 102 12.52 -13.84 -12.94
N CYS A 103 11.31 -14.01 -12.38
CA CYS A 103 10.45 -15.14 -12.68
C CYS A 103 10.07 -15.21 -14.16
N GLY A 104 9.67 -14.09 -14.77
CA GLY A 104 9.32 -14.01 -16.20
C GLY A 104 10.48 -14.33 -17.15
N ASN A 105 11.72 -14.03 -16.73
CA ASN A 105 12.94 -14.31 -17.48
C ASN A 105 13.54 -15.71 -17.20
N GLY A 106 12.91 -16.51 -16.32
CA GLY A 106 13.43 -17.83 -15.93
C GLY A 106 14.66 -17.78 -15.01
N GLU A 107 14.98 -16.63 -14.42
CA GLU A 107 16.14 -16.41 -13.55
C GLU A 107 15.86 -16.89 -12.11
N GLN A 108 15.56 -18.18 -11.92
CA GLN A 108 14.99 -18.68 -10.66
C GLN A 108 15.85 -18.45 -9.41
N ALA A 109 17.18 -18.60 -9.53
CA ALA A 109 18.09 -18.32 -8.41
C ALA A 109 18.03 -16.84 -7.96
N ARG A 110 17.94 -15.93 -8.93
CA ARG A 110 17.80 -14.49 -8.67
C ARG A 110 16.43 -14.18 -8.06
N ALA A 111 15.36 -14.77 -8.59
CA ALA A 111 14.01 -14.61 -8.07
C ALA A 111 13.91 -15.06 -6.60
N ALA A 112 14.52 -16.20 -6.25
CA ALA A 112 14.57 -16.69 -4.88
C ALA A 112 15.31 -15.74 -3.93
N ALA A 113 16.49 -15.24 -4.32
CA ALA A 113 17.25 -14.29 -3.51
C ALA A 113 16.50 -12.96 -3.30
N LEU A 114 15.87 -12.43 -4.34
CA LEU A 114 15.05 -11.22 -4.24
C LEU A 114 13.81 -11.44 -3.37
N ALA A 115 13.18 -12.62 -3.44
CA ALA A 115 12.03 -12.94 -2.61
C ALA A 115 12.38 -13.06 -1.12
N GLU A 116 13.58 -13.54 -0.78
CA GLU A 116 14.07 -13.52 0.60
C GLU A 116 14.24 -12.09 1.11
N GLN A 117 14.86 -11.20 0.31
CA GLN A 117 14.97 -9.78 0.64
C GLN A 117 13.60 -9.13 0.84
N LEU A 118 12.65 -9.41 -0.06
CA LEU A 118 11.27 -8.94 0.01
C LEU A 118 10.58 -9.39 1.30
N VAL A 119 10.81 -10.61 1.78
CA VAL A 119 10.26 -11.09 3.05
C VAL A 119 10.81 -10.26 4.22
N GLY A 120 12.11 -9.95 4.23
CA GLY A 120 12.71 -9.08 5.24
C GLY A 120 12.06 -7.69 5.26
N ILE A 121 11.97 -7.05 4.08
CA ILE A 121 11.32 -5.73 3.91
C ILE A 121 9.85 -5.79 4.35
N SER A 122 9.15 -6.87 4.00
CA SER A 122 7.75 -7.07 4.39
C SER A 122 7.57 -7.15 5.90
N HIS A 123 8.50 -7.74 6.64
CA HIS A 123 8.43 -7.76 8.10
C HIS A 123 8.60 -6.36 8.68
N SER A 124 9.62 -5.61 8.24
CA SER A 124 9.85 -4.23 8.68
C SER A 124 8.67 -3.32 8.37
N LEU A 125 8.05 -3.47 7.20
CA LEU A 125 6.83 -2.73 6.85
C LEU A 125 5.66 -3.07 7.78
N LEU A 126 5.43 -4.36 8.06
CA LEU A 126 4.33 -4.78 8.95
C LEU A 126 4.52 -4.29 10.39
N GLU A 127 5.77 -4.24 10.86
CA GLU A 127 6.15 -3.65 12.15
C GLU A 127 5.87 -2.15 12.18
N ALA A 128 6.32 -1.39 11.16
CA ALA A 128 6.06 0.05 11.06
C ALA A 128 4.55 0.37 10.98
N ILE A 129 3.79 -0.40 10.20
CA ILE A 129 2.33 -0.28 10.12
C ILE A 129 1.66 -0.63 11.47
N ALA A 130 2.20 -1.59 12.24
CA ALA A 130 1.68 -1.91 13.56
C ALA A 130 1.90 -0.78 14.56
N LEU A 131 3.10 -0.17 14.58
CA LEU A 131 3.39 0.99 15.42
C LEU A 131 2.51 2.19 15.04
N LEU A 132 2.28 2.43 13.73
CA LEU A 132 1.35 3.45 13.28
C LEU A 132 -0.08 3.17 13.76
N GLU A 133 -0.52 1.91 13.72
CA GLU A 133 -1.84 1.50 14.24
C GLU A 133 -1.96 1.77 15.75
N GLU A 134 -0.93 1.44 16.53
CA GLU A 134 -0.87 1.68 17.98
C GLU A 134 -0.93 3.18 18.30
N GLU A 135 -0.17 4.00 17.58
CA GLU A 135 -0.18 5.47 17.75
C GLU A 135 -1.56 6.07 17.41
N MET A 136 -2.18 5.61 16.33
CA MET A 136 -3.56 5.99 15.99
C MET A 136 -4.55 5.59 17.10
N GLN A 137 -4.39 4.40 17.68
CA GLN A 137 -5.25 3.93 18.78
C GLN A 137 -5.06 4.73 20.06
N ALA A 138 -3.82 5.11 20.39
CA ALA A 138 -3.48 5.90 21.57
C ALA A 138 -3.94 7.37 21.46
N SER A 139 -4.05 7.92 20.24
CA SER A 139 -4.54 9.27 20.02
C SER A 139 -5.97 9.45 20.54
N SER A 140 -6.22 10.52 21.29
CA SER A 140 -7.56 10.91 21.74
C SER A 140 -8.38 11.64 20.66
N GLN A 141 -7.79 11.86 19.48
CA GLN A 141 -8.44 12.52 18.36
C GLN A 141 -9.33 11.52 17.59
N GLU A 142 -10.61 11.87 17.44
CA GLU A 142 -11.60 11.02 16.75
C GLU A 142 -11.78 11.37 15.26
N LEU A 143 -11.32 12.55 14.84
CA LEU A 143 -11.43 13.06 13.46
C LEU A 143 -10.09 13.63 13.01
N PHE A 144 -9.61 13.23 11.84
CA PHE A 144 -8.38 13.69 11.20
C PHE A 144 -8.66 14.51 9.94
#